data_AF-A0A426XPH7-F1
#
_entry.id   AF-A0A426XPH7-F1
#
_cell.length_a   1.000
_cell.length_b   1.000
_cell.length_c   1.000
_cell.angle_alpha   90.00
_cell.angle_beta   90.00
_cell.angle_gamma   90.00
#
_symmetry.space_group_name_H-M   'P 1'
#
loop_
_entity.id
_entity.type
_entity.pdbx_description
1 polymer ?
#
loop_
_entity_poly.entity_id
_entity_poly.type
_entity_poly.pdbx_seq_one_letter_code
_entity_poly.pdbx_strand_id
1 'polypeptide(L)'
;MNSDFHTLDATIKPLTLTSVSCSTSEWPDQQPHFLLLYSETAAALKHPMLQSLQVEPARFMYTCMMLSFSALPKRVRRNRAIPRSGYVSIDCGISSNTSYTDETTNIPYVSDEEFIDTGTDHTIASNYADSSPEKQLQTLRSFPNGSRNCYELTVTPEQKYLVRASFMYGSYDGLNGASPSNPLLFDLHLGVNVWTTVNITKASDVHRAEAIFVASAASASVCLVKTGSATPFISALELRPLKNAIYSYANATQNLVLFIRINLAPTGNNLLRYPFDRYDRIWQPNVDPVGWTSISTNLTVKNYGKDQFEAPSAVMQTAAVPVNSSTLEFYWDFVGSGAAVNEFYANLHFSELLPNTRRAFDVYLNGEKWYANYTPPYLMSDAIYSTTPLTPSLRYNWALNSTGLSTLPPILNAIEVYTRMFLKNTPTDSDDGTLGYFLVPFS
;
A
#
# COMPACT_ATOMS: atom_id res chain seq x y z
N MET A 1 -0.11 -24.64 -51.86
CA MET A 1 -0.36 -23.55 -52.81
C MET A 1 -0.12 -22.24 -52.07
N ASN A 2 0.76 -21.42 -52.67
CA ASN A 2 1.28 -20.09 -52.31
C ASN A 2 0.31 -19.16 -51.55
N SER A 3 0.78 -18.52 -50.46
CA SER A 3 1.29 -17.12 -50.34
C SER A 3 0.15 -16.16 -49.94
N ASP A 4 0.27 -15.16 -49.06
CA ASP A 4 1.33 -14.15 -48.96
C ASP A 4 1.47 -13.53 -47.56
N PHE A 5 2.71 -13.11 -47.30
CA PHE A 5 3.16 -12.19 -46.26
C PHE A 5 2.76 -10.75 -46.59
N HIS A 6 2.40 -9.95 -45.59
CA HIS A 6 2.53 -8.50 -45.65
C HIS A 6 3.31 -7.99 -44.44
N THR A 7 4.58 -7.67 -44.70
CA THR A 7 5.44 -6.78 -43.93
C THR A 7 5.02 -5.33 -44.15
N LEU A 8 4.84 -4.57 -43.07
CA LEU A 8 4.80 -3.11 -43.10
C LEU A 8 6.02 -2.58 -42.35
N ASP A 9 6.95 -2.07 -43.15
CA ASP A 9 8.17 -1.38 -42.77
C ASP A 9 7.82 0.09 -42.47
N ALA A 10 8.10 0.55 -41.24
CA ALA A 10 7.91 1.93 -40.84
C ALA A 10 9.27 2.52 -40.43
N THR A 11 9.89 3.20 -41.39
CA THR A 11 11.15 3.92 -41.28
C THR A 11 11.00 5.12 -40.34
N ILE A 12 11.64 5.10 -39.17
CA ILE A 12 11.72 6.25 -38.26
C ILE A 12 12.92 7.11 -38.67
N LYS A 13 12.65 8.32 -39.17
CA LYS A 13 13.65 9.39 -39.34
C LYS A 13 13.96 10.03 -37.99
N PRO A 14 15.23 10.32 -37.65
CA PRO A 14 15.59 11.02 -36.42
C PRO A 14 15.23 12.51 -36.51
N LEU A 15 14.53 13.01 -35.48
CA LEU A 15 14.32 14.42 -35.23
C LEU A 15 15.59 15.04 -34.63
N THR A 16 16.18 15.98 -35.35
CA THR A 16 17.27 16.85 -34.94
C THR A 16 16.82 17.79 -33.81
N LEU A 17 17.49 17.70 -32.67
CA LEU A 17 17.44 18.68 -31.57
C LEU A 17 18.24 19.93 -31.96
N THR A 18 17.56 21.03 -32.22
CA THR A 18 18.17 22.37 -32.32
C THR A 18 18.32 22.95 -30.93
N SER A 19 19.58 23.24 -30.57
CA SER A 19 19.99 23.96 -29.36
C SER A 19 19.47 25.40 -29.38
N VAL A 20 18.74 25.81 -28.34
CA VAL A 20 18.46 27.22 -28.05
C VAL A 20 19.48 27.70 -27.01
N SER A 21 20.32 28.64 -27.43
CA SER A 21 21.24 29.40 -26.59
C SER A 21 20.47 30.45 -25.77
N CYS A 22 20.76 30.55 -24.48
CA CYS A 22 20.34 31.68 -23.65
C CYS A 22 21.59 32.36 -23.08
N SER A 23 21.68 33.66 -23.35
CA SER A 23 22.78 34.55 -23.02
C SER A 23 22.84 34.92 -21.54
N THR A 24 24.07 35.07 -21.06
CA THR A 24 24.47 35.61 -19.77
C THR A 24 24.22 37.11 -19.64
N SER A 25 23.70 37.55 -18.50
CA SER A 25 23.92 38.90 -17.98
C SER A 25 24.01 38.88 -16.45
N GLU A 26 24.82 39.80 -15.95
CA GLU A 26 25.55 39.86 -14.69
C GLU A 26 24.88 40.69 -13.57
N TRP A 27 25.03 40.21 -12.31
CA TRP A 27 25.19 40.91 -10.98
C TRP A 27 24.14 41.94 -10.46
N PRO A 28 24.10 42.31 -9.14
CA PRO A 28 24.82 41.80 -7.94
C PRO A 28 23.97 41.55 -6.66
N ASP A 29 24.67 40.99 -5.66
CA ASP A 29 24.42 40.86 -4.22
C ASP A 29 23.65 41.98 -3.48
N GLN A 30 22.93 41.62 -2.41
CA GLN A 30 23.14 42.15 -1.06
C GLN A 30 22.29 41.45 0.03
N GLN A 31 22.98 40.82 1.00
CA GLN A 31 22.49 40.65 2.37
C GLN A 31 22.62 41.97 3.15
N PRO A 32 21.99 42.06 4.34
CA PRO A 32 22.85 42.29 5.50
C PRO A 32 22.51 41.44 6.73
N HIS A 33 23.58 41.10 7.44
CA HIS A 33 23.60 40.70 8.84
C HIS A 33 23.18 41.84 9.77
N PHE A 34 22.55 41.52 10.91
CA PHE A 34 22.65 42.33 12.12
C PHE A 34 22.94 41.44 13.32
N LEU A 35 24.11 41.68 13.91
CA LEU A 35 24.58 41.22 15.22
C LEU A 35 24.28 42.35 16.21
N LEU A 36 23.73 42.08 17.40
CA LEU A 36 23.93 42.92 18.59
C LEU A 36 23.77 42.08 19.87
N LEU A 37 24.77 42.26 20.75
CA LEU A 37 25.00 41.64 22.06
C LEU A 37 24.28 42.41 23.20
N TYR A 38 24.45 41.88 24.43
CA TYR A 38 24.15 42.37 25.81
C TYR A 38 22.91 41.75 26.48
N SER A 39 22.85 41.48 27.79
CA SER A 39 23.78 41.03 28.84
C SER A 39 22.94 40.75 30.11
N GLU A 40 23.33 39.72 30.86
CA GLU A 40 23.03 39.34 32.27
C GLU A 40 22.23 40.29 33.20
N THR A 41 21.32 39.74 34.02
CA THR A 41 21.56 39.41 35.46
C THR A 41 20.28 38.92 36.18
N ALA A 42 20.46 38.01 37.14
CA ALA A 42 19.44 37.42 38.00
C ALA A 42 19.44 38.05 39.40
N ALA A 43 18.28 38.08 40.08
CA ALA A 43 18.21 38.02 41.54
C ALA A 43 16.79 37.68 42.04
N ALA A 44 16.73 36.80 43.04
CA ALA A 44 15.56 36.23 43.70
C ALA A 44 15.25 36.94 45.04
N LEU A 45 14.02 36.79 45.56
CA LEU A 45 13.59 36.84 46.98
C LEU A 45 12.07 36.56 47.03
N LYS A 46 11.55 35.37 47.42
CA LYS A 46 11.33 34.73 48.73
C LYS A 46 10.42 35.47 49.75
N HIS A 47 9.26 34.83 49.98
CA HIS A 47 8.55 34.55 51.24
C HIS A 47 7.41 35.46 51.76
N PRO A 48 6.46 34.89 52.56
CA PRO A 48 5.02 35.19 52.58
C PRO A 48 4.53 35.62 53.98
N MET A 49 3.21 35.85 54.17
CA MET A 49 2.41 35.52 55.38
C MET A 49 1.00 36.15 55.24
N LEU A 50 -0.07 35.34 55.26
CA LEU A 50 -0.93 34.99 56.42
C LEU A 50 -1.93 36.11 56.78
N GLN A 51 -3.23 35.87 56.56
CA GLN A 51 -4.21 35.74 57.66
C GLN A 51 -5.64 35.50 57.17
N SER A 52 -6.26 34.54 57.83
CA SER A 52 -7.66 34.11 57.85
C SER A 52 -8.60 35.11 58.53
N LEU A 53 -9.86 35.19 58.10
CA LEU A 53 -10.99 35.45 59.00
C LEU A 53 -12.33 34.94 58.45
N GLN A 54 -13.10 34.35 59.37
CA GLN A 54 -14.36 33.60 59.27
C GLN A 54 -15.60 34.51 59.10
N VAL A 55 -16.57 34.15 58.24
CA VAL A 55 -17.91 33.55 58.50
C VAL A 55 -19.11 34.54 58.63
N GLU A 56 -19.95 34.52 57.57
CA GLU A 56 -21.45 34.56 57.47
C GLU A 56 -22.33 35.70 58.04
N PRO A 57 -23.65 35.80 57.68
CA PRO A 57 -24.37 35.49 56.42
C PRO A 57 -25.42 36.58 56.03
N ALA A 58 -26.01 36.47 54.82
CA ALA A 58 -27.47 36.56 54.53
C ALA A 58 -27.84 37.21 53.17
N ARG A 59 -28.50 36.37 52.35
CA ARG A 59 -29.81 36.57 51.68
C ARG A 59 -29.96 37.39 50.37
N PHE A 60 -30.46 36.63 49.37
CA PHE A 60 -31.37 36.93 48.25
C PHE A 60 -30.89 37.81 47.09
N MET A 61 -30.72 37.19 45.90
CA MET A 61 -31.67 37.36 44.79
C MET A 61 -31.49 36.28 43.70
N TYR A 62 -32.61 35.75 43.22
CA TYR A 62 -32.69 34.75 42.15
C TYR A 62 -32.32 35.34 40.78
N THR A 63 -31.46 34.64 40.04
CA THR A 63 -31.52 34.63 38.57
C THR A 63 -31.20 33.24 38.06
N CYS A 64 -32.20 32.67 37.38
CA CYS A 64 -32.22 31.36 36.78
C CYS A 64 -31.31 31.33 35.54
N MET A 65 -30.12 30.74 35.61
CA MET A 65 -29.37 30.34 34.42
C MET A 65 -29.68 28.88 34.14
N MET A 66 -30.62 28.67 33.21
CA MET A 66 -30.83 27.38 32.56
C MET A 66 -29.58 27.06 31.74
N LEU A 67 -28.67 26.26 32.30
CA LEU A 67 -27.62 25.62 31.53
C LEU A 67 -28.27 24.55 30.65
N SER A 68 -28.57 24.92 29.41
CA SER A 68 -28.84 23.96 28.35
C SER A 68 -27.55 23.19 28.08
N PHE A 69 -27.35 22.08 28.78
CA PHE A 69 -26.47 21.03 28.32
C PHE A 69 -27.11 20.44 27.06
N SER A 70 -26.69 20.89 25.89
CA SER A 70 -26.84 20.10 24.67
C SER A 70 -26.01 18.84 24.87
N ALA A 71 -26.66 17.79 25.37
CA ALA A 71 -26.15 16.44 25.29
C ALA A 71 -26.02 16.11 23.81
N LEU A 72 -24.84 16.36 23.23
CA LEU A 72 -24.43 15.70 22.01
C LEU A 72 -24.60 14.20 22.27
N PRO A 73 -25.35 13.45 21.45
CA PRO A 73 -25.43 12.02 21.62
C PRO A 73 -24.01 11.49 21.45
N LYS A 74 -23.38 11.07 22.55
CA LYS A 74 -22.23 10.17 22.48
C LYS A 74 -22.75 8.94 21.77
N ARG A 75 -22.49 8.85 20.46
CA ARG A 75 -22.75 7.66 19.65
C ARG A 75 -21.97 6.56 20.35
N VAL A 76 -22.69 5.68 21.04
CA VAL A 76 -22.11 4.50 21.68
C VAL A 76 -21.47 3.72 20.54
N ARG A 77 -20.13 3.68 20.49
CA ARG A 77 -19.41 2.72 19.65
C ARG A 77 -19.92 1.35 20.08
N ARG A 78 -20.79 0.75 19.27
CA ARG A 78 -21.09 -0.67 19.41
C ARG A 78 -19.78 -1.37 19.12
N ASN A 79 -19.17 -1.96 20.14
CA ASN A 79 -18.12 -2.95 19.95
C ASN A 79 -18.75 -4.14 19.22
N ARG A 80 -18.85 -4.06 17.89
CA ARG A 80 -19.05 -5.23 17.06
C ARG A 80 -17.84 -6.10 17.30
N ALA A 81 -18.07 -7.37 17.65
CA ALA A 81 -17.02 -8.34 17.88
C ALA A 81 -16.06 -8.31 16.70
N ILE A 82 -14.81 -7.90 16.96
CA ILE A 82 -13.72 -8.06 15.99
C ILE A 82 -13.71 -9.55 15.62
N PRO A 83 -13.80 -9.91 14.33
CA PRO A 83 -13.73 -11.32 13.92
C PRO A 83 -12.51 -11.98 14.57
N ARG A 84 -12.57 -13.29 14.84
CA ARG A 84 -11.48 -14.04 15.49
C ARG A 84 -10.07 -13.82 14.88
N SER A 85 -9.98 -13.28 13.66
CA SER A 85 -8.77 -12.94 12.91
C SER A 85 -8.26 -11.50 13.07
N GLY A 86 -8.99 -10.57 13.68
CA GLY A 86 -8.58 -9.16 13.76
C GLY A 86 -8.78 -8.36 12.47
N TYR A 87 -9.47 -8.92 11.47
CA TYR A 87 -9.66 -8.29 10.16
C TYR A 87 -10.68 -7.16 10.22
N VAL A 88 -10.41 -6.09 9.46
CA VAL A 88 -11.39 -5.04 9.13
C VAL A 88 -11.56 -5.06 7.62
N SER A 89 -12.80 -5.23 7.14
CA SER A 89 -13.12 -5.22 5.72
C SER A 89 -14.33 -4.32 5.52
N ILE A 90 -14.13 -3.25 4.76
CA ILE A 90 -15.10 -2.18 4.55
C ILE A 90 -15.48 -2.22 3.08
N ASP A 91 -16.77 -2.34 2.81
CA ASP A 91 -17.36 -2.16 1.49
C ASP A 91 -17.84 -0.70 1.40
N CYS A 92 -17.16 0.09 0.59
CA CYS A 92 -17.37 1.53 0.54
C CYS A 92 -18.57 1.85 -0.35
N GLY A 93 -19.48 2.68 0.14
CA GLY A 93 -20.71 3.04 -0.60
C GLY A 93 -21.83 1.99 -0.58
N ILE A 94 -21.67 0.87 0.15
CA ILE A 94 -22.82 0.01 0.45
C ILE A 94 -23.74 0.71 1.47
N SER A 95 -25.04 0.41 1.41
CA SER A 95 -26.04 1.04 2.28
C SER A 95 -25.67 1.00 3.76
N SER A 96 -25.93 2.11 4.45
CA SER A 96 -25.74 2.29 5.90
C SER A 96 -26.27 1.10 6.72
N ASN A 97 -25.54 0.74 7.78
CA ASN A 97 -25.85 -0.38 8.68
C ASN A 97 -25.99 -1.77 8.01
N THR A 98 -25.54 -1.94 6.76
CA THR A 98 -25.49 -3.25 6.12
C THR A 98 -24.15 -3.96 6.36
N SER A 99 -24.18 -5.29 6.24
CA SER A 99 -23.02 -6.16 6.28
C SER A 99 -23.34 -7.48 5.61
N TYR A 100 -22.32 -8.13 5.06
CA TYR A 100 -22.43 -9.47 4.49
C TYR A 100 -21.16 -10.26 4.75
N THR A 101 -21.21 -11.57 4.53
CA THR A 101 -20.01 -12.40 4.48
C THR A 101 -19.74 -12.72 3.02
N ASP A 102 -18.54 -12.41 2.55
CA ASP A 102 -18.13 -12.75 1.19
C ASP A 102 -18.13 -14.26 1.02
N GLU A 103 -18.76 -14.76 -0.03
CA GLU A 103 -19.01 -16.21 -0.20
C GLU A 103 -17.74 -16.97 -0.58
N THR A 104 -16.77 -16.29 -1.21
CA THR A 104 -15.52 -16.91 -1.66
C THR A 104 -14.51 -16.99 -0.53
N THR A 105 -14.32 -15.89 0.19
CA THR A 105 -13.33 -15.76 1.26
C THR A 105 -13.91 -16.06 2.63
N ASN A 106 -15.23 -16.08 2.82
CA ASN A 106 -15.86 -16.13 4.15
C ASN A 106 -15.46 -14.96 5.08
N ILE A 107 -15.00 -13.84 4.51
CA ILE A 107 -14.64 -12.63 5.27
C ILE A 107 -15.88 -11.74 5.42
N PRO A 108 -16.22 -11.26 6.63
CA PRO A 108 -17.30 -10.32 6.82
C PRO A 108 -16.90 -8.92 6.34
N TYR A 109 -17.76 -8.29 5.54
CA TYR A 109 -17.69 -6.88 5.12
C TYR A 109 -18.77 -6.06 5.82
N VAL A 110 -18.45 -4.81 6.14
CA VAL A 110 -19.35 -3.83 6.75
C VAL A 110 -19.40 -2.54 5.92
N SER A 111 -20.46 -1.76 6.09
CA SER A 111 -20.54 -0.40 5.53
C SER A 111 -19.47 0.54 6.10
N ASP A 112 -19.08 1.54 5.30
CA ASP A 112 -18.09 2.56 5.64
C ASP A 112 -18.59 3.68 6.56
N GLU A 113 -19.89 3.71 6.90
CA GLU A 113 -20.54 4.77 7.69
C GLU A 113 -19.86 5.08 9.04
N GLU A 114 -19.19 4.10 9.66
CA GLU A 114 -18.50 4.30 10.95
C GLU A 114 -17.05 4.78 10.81
N PHE A 115 -16.53 4.84 9.58
CA PHE A 115 -15.12 5.12 9.28
C PHE A 115 -14.91 6.45 8.58
N ILE A 116 -15.96 7.03 7.98
CA ILE A 116 -15.92 8.31 7.29
C ILE A 116 -17.31 8.97 7.25
N ASP A 117 -17.36 10.30 7.42
CA ASP A 117 -18.61 11.08 7.46
C ASP A 117 -18.87 11.90 6.17
N THR A 118 -17.96 11.85 5.18
CA THR A 118 -18.05 12.63 3.93
C THR A 118 -18.25 11.74 2.71
N GLY A 119 -18.52 12.35 1.55
CA GLY A 119 -18.69 11.65 0.28
C GLY A 119 -20.13 11.22 -0.01
N THR A 120 -20.31 10.57 -1.15
CA THR A 120 -21.62 10.06 -1.62
C THR A 120 -21.49 8.64 -2.14
N ASP A 121 -22.50 7.82 -1.86
CA ASP A 121 -22.55 6.39 -2.16
C ASP A 121 -23.08 6.15 -3.57
N HIS A 122 -22.45 5.24 -4.31
CA HIS A 122 -22.85 4.89 -5.67
C HIS A 122 -22.74 3.39 -5.93
N THR A 123 -23.57 2.91 -6.85
CA THR A 123 -23.43 1.60 -7.49
C THR A 123 -22.82 1.79 -8.88
N ILE A 124 -21.99 0.84 -9.32
CA ILE A 124 -21.47 0.84 -10.68
C ILE A 124 -22.59 0.66 -11.73
N ALA A 125 -22.34 1.06 -12.97
CA ALA A 125 -23.30 0.85 -14.05
C ALA A 125 -23.48 -0.65 -14.37
N SER A 126 -24.69 -1.03 -14.78
CA SER A 126 -25.11 -2.44 -14.94
C SER A 126 -24.21 -3.23 -15.90
N ASN A 127 -23.78 -2.62 -17.00
CA ASN A 127 -22.92 -3.26 -17.99
C ASN A 127 -21.55 -3.68 -17.43
N TYR A 128 -21.09 -3.06 -16.33
CA TYR A 128 -19.87 -3.48 -15.64
C TYR A 128 -20.18 -4.50 -14.54
N ALA A 129 -21.35 -4.44 -13.92
CA ALA A 129 -21.80 -5.46 -12.96
C ALA A 129 -21.96 -6.84 -13.62
N ASP A 130 -22.36 -6.89 -14.90
CA ASP A 130 -22.52 -8.14 -15.67
C ASP A 130 -21.21 -8.94 -15.81
N SER A 131 -20.05 -8.26 -15.70
CA SER A 131 -18.73 -8.93 -15.65
C SER A 131 -18.48 -9.69 -14.34
N SER A 132 -19.44 -9.67 -13.41
CA SER A 132 -19.40 -10.32 -12.10
C SER A 132 -18.14 -9.99 -11.30
N PRO A 133 -17.80 -8.69 -11.11
CA PRO A 133 -16.67 -8.33 -10.26
C PRO A 133 -16.94 -8.77 -8.81
N GLU A 134 -15.87 -8.82 -8.01
CA GLU A 134 -15.98 -9.08 -6.57
C GLU A 134 -17.03 -8.15 -5.95
N LYS A 135 -17.80 -8.64 -4.97
CA LYS A 135 -18.99 -7.95 -4.47
C LYS A 135 -18.69 -6.53 -3.97
N GLN A 136 -17.58 -6.36 -3.26
CA GLN A 136 -17.08 -5.07 -2.75
C GLN A 136 -16.56 -4.10 -3.82
N LEU A 137 -16.64 -4.46 -5.11
CA LEU A 137 -16.32 -3.58 -6.23
C LEU A 137 -17.58 -3.08 -6.96
N GLN A 138 -18.77 -3.57 -6.57
CA GLN A 138 -20.04 -3.18 -7.18
C GLN A 138 -20.57 -1.86 -6.62
N THR A 139 -20.05 -1.45 -5.47
CA THR A 139 -20.32 -0.17 -4.80
C THR A 139 -19.04 0.62 -4.61
N LEU A 140 -19.19 1.94 -4.51
CA LEU A 140 -18.10 2.85 -4.15
C LEU A 140 -18.63 4.09 -3.45
N ARG A 141 -17.77 4.70 -2.63
CA ARG A 141 -17.98 6.06 -2.11
C ARG A 141 -17.12 7.04 -2.91
N SER A 142 -17.75 8.09 -3.41
CA SER A 142 -17.09 9.18 -4.17
C SER A 142 -16.96 10.45 -3.34
N PHE A 143 -15.94 11.27 -3.63
CA PHE A 143 -15.61 12.49 -2.89
C PHE A 143 -15.54 13.71 -3.80
N PRO A 144 -16.68 14.23 -4.29
CA PRO A 144 -16.69 15.42 -5.16
C PRO A 144 -16.25 16.70 -4.44
N ASN A 145 -16.43 16.73 -3.12
CA ASN A 145 -16.13 17.86 -2.25
C ASN A 145 -14.93 17.57 -1.35
N GLY A 146 -14.19 18.62 -1.00
CA GLY A 146 -12.99 18.53 -0.18
C GLY A 146 -11.75 18.12 -0.99
N SER A 147 -10.60 18.67 -0.63
CA SER A 147 -9.32 18.32 -1.24
C SER A 147 -8.71 17.05 -0.65
N ARG A 148 -9.15 16.64 0.54
CA ARG A 148 -8.64 15.49 1.29
C ARG A 148 -9.76 14.87 2.11
N ASN A 149 -10.02 13.59 1.91
CA ASN A 149 -11.04 12.82 2.62
C ASN A 149 -10.39 11.58 3.23
N CYS A 150 -10.53 11.38 4.54
CA CYS A 150 -9.78 10.37 5.29
C CYS A 150 -10.71 9.38 5.99
N TYR A 151 -10.44 8.10 5.79
CA TYR A 151 -10.97 7.03 6.61
C TYR A 151 -10.13 6.91 7.88
N GLU A 152 -10.79 6.78 9.03
CA GLU A 152 -10.14 6.55 10.32
C GLU A 152 -10.25 5.08 10.74
N LEU A 153 -9.13 4.35 10.70
CA LEU A 153 -9.08 2.94 11.09
C LEU A 153 -8.57 2.82 12.54
N THR A 154 -9.24 2.00 13.35
CA THR A 154 -8.73 1.65 14.69
C THR A 154 -7.63 0.59 14.56
N VAL A 155 -6.46 0.86 15.12
CA VAL A 155 -5.28 -0.02 15.07
C VAL A 155 -4.68 -0.16 16.46
N THR A 156 -3.85 -1.18 16.66
CA THR A 156 -3.09 -1.35 17.90
C THR A 156 -1.68 -0.77 17.70
N PRO A 157 -1.19 0.13 18.58
CA PRO A 157 0.19 0.60 18.50
C PRO A 157 1.19 -0.55 18.45
N GLU A 158 2.30 -0.37 17.74
CA GLU A 158 3.39 -1.34 17.53
C GLU A 158 3.00 -2.62 16.76
N GLN A 159 1.73 -2.77 16.39
CA GLN A 159 1.25 -3.88 15.57
C GLN A 159 1.49 -3.58 14.08
N LYS A 160 2.03 -4.57 13.37
CA LYS A 160 2.21 -4.53 11.91
C LYS A 160 0.90 -4.88 11.21
N TYR A 161 0.57 -4.13 10.16
CA TYR A 161 -0.62 -4.33 9.36
C TYR A 161 -0.29 -4.31 7.88
N LEU A 162 -1.02 -5.12 7.12
CA LEU A 162 -1.26 -4.92 5.70
C LEU A 162 -2.55 -4.11 5.57
N VAL A 163 -2.51 -3.04 4.77
CA VAL A 163 -3.68 -2.24 4.38
C VAL A 163 -3.82 -2.28 2.87
N ARG A 164 -5.04 -2.47 2.39
CA ARG A 164 -5.36 -2.52 0.97
C ARG A 164 -6.56 -1.66 0.65
N ALA A 165 -6.41 -0.78 -0.34
CA ALA A 165 -7.50 0.00 -0.91
C ALA A 165 -7.77 -0.50 -2.34
N SER A 166 -9.03 -0.78 -2.65
CA SER A 166 -9.45 -1.24 -3.98
C SER A 166 -10.35 -0.22 -4.65
N PHE A 167 -10.18 -0.07 -5.96
CA PHE A 167 -10.83 0.94 -6.77
C PHE A 167 -11.33 0.32 -8.07
N MET A 168 -12.62 0.47 -8.35
CA MET A 168 -13.22 0.19 -9.65
C MET A 168 -14.20 1.31 -9.99
N TYR A 169 -13.95 2.02 -11.10
CA TYR A 169 -14.78 3.17 -11.49
C TYR A 169 -16.18 2.73 -11.92
N GLY A 170 -16.27 1.68 -12.74
CA GLY A 170 -17.55 1.11 -13.20
C GLY A 170 -18.52 2.11 -13.83
N SER A 171 -18.02 3.27 -14.29
CA SER A 171 -18.82 4.40 -14.77
C SER A 171 -20.01 4.76 -13.87
N TYR A 172 -19.80 4.75 -12.55
CA TYR A 172 -20.86 4.99 -11.55
C TYR A 172 -21.63 6.32 -11.75
N ASP A 173 -20.98 7.31 -12.35
CA ASP A 173 -21.52 8.65 -12.62
C ASP A 173 -22.17 8.78 -14.02
N GLY A 174 -22.19 7.70 -14.81
CA GLY A 174 -22.72 7.69 -16.17
C GLY A 174 -21.87 8.44 -17.22
N LEU A 175 -20.67 8.92 -16.87
CA LEU A 175 -19.85 9.73 -17.77
C LEU A 175 -18.93 8.91 -18.68
N ASN A 176 -18.65 7.65 -18.34
CA ASN A 176 -17.62 6.83 -18.99
C ASN A 176 -16.28 7.59 -19.17
N GLY A 177 -15.90 8.40 -18.16
CA GLY A 177 -14.85 9.38 -18.28
C GLY A 177 -13.41 8.85 -18.24
N ALA A 178 -13.22 7.57 -17.88
CA ALA A 178 -11.91 6.95 -17.77
C ALA A 178 -11.42 6.45 -19.14
N SER A 179 -10.30 7.02 -19.62
CA SER A 179 -9.61 6.57 -20.83
C SER A 179 -8.08 6.71 -20.68
N PRO A 180 -7.26 6.10 -21.54
CA PRO A 180 -5.81 6.34 -21.55
C PRO A 180 -5.43 7.81 -21.82
N SER A 181 -6.25 8.55 -22.57
CA SER A 181 -6.03 9.98 -22.85
C SER A 181 -6.59 10.91 -21.76
N ASN A 182 -7.47 10.40 -20.91
CA ASN A 182 -8.05 11.12 -19.77
C ASN A 182 -8.16 10.17 -18.55
N PRO A 183 -7.02 9.83 -17.92
CA PRO A 183 -7.02 8.98 -16.75
C PRO A 183 -7.68 9.69 -15.56
N LEU A 184 -8.39 8.93 -14.72
CA LEU A 184 -8.83 9.41 -13.42
C LEU A 184 -7.64 9.30 -12.44
N LEU A 185 -7.11 10.45 -12.04
CA LEU A 185 -5.92 10.56 -11.18
C LEU A 185 -6.25 11.24 -9.85
N PHE A 186 -5.84 10.61 -8.75
CA PHE A 186 -5.84 11.17 -7.42
C PHE A 186 -4.84 10.43 -6.54
N ASP A 187 -4.38 11.05 -5.46
CA ASP A 187 -3.38 10.44 -4.58
C ASP A 187 -4.05 9.70 -3.43
N LEU A 188 -3.46 8.57 -3.06
CA LEU A 188 -3.75 7.82 -1.85
C LEU A 188 -2.63 8.06 -0.85
N HIS A 189 -3.01 8.36 0.39
CA HIS A 189 -2.08 8.61 1.49
C HIS A 189 -2.36 7.67 2.66
N LEU A 190 -1.28 7.29 3.35
CA LEU A 190 -1.35 6.66 4.67
C LEU A 190 -0.82 7.66 5.70
N GLY A 191 -1.73 8.22 6.51
CA GLY A 191 -1.46 9.42 7.30
C GLY A 191 -1.02 10.56 6.39
N VAL A 192 0.11 11.20 6.71
CA VAL A 192 0.69 12.28 5.89
C VAL A 192 1.47 11.77 4.67
N ASN A 193 1.84 10.48 4.64
CA ASN A 193 2.75 9.93 3.65
C ASN A 193 2.00 9.58 2.36
N VAL A 194 2.63 9.84 1.22
CA VAL A 194 2.08 9.46 -0.08
C VAL A 194 2.27 7.96 -0.24
N TRP A 195 1.17 7.24 -0.38
CA TRP A 195 1.17 5.81 -0.60
C TRP A 195 1.33 5.50 -2.09
N THR A 196 0.43 6.01 -2.93
CA THR A 196 0.50 5.87 -4.39
C THR A 196 -0.42 6.89 -5.07
N THR A 197 -0.19 7.17 -6.35
CA THR A 197 -1.20 7.82 -7.20
C THR A 197 -2.07 6.73 -7.81
N VAL A 198 -3.39 6.83 -7.58
CA VAL A 198 -4.37 5.98 -8.24
C VAL A 198 -4.52 6.45 -9.68
N ASN A 199 -4.41 5.51 -10.62
CA ASN A 199 -4.50 5.78 -12.04
C ASN A 199 -5.45 4.79 -12.72
N ILE A 200 -6.63 5.28 -13.11
CA ILE A 200 -7.68 4.46 -13.71
C ILE A 200 -7.94 4.96 -15.13
N THR A 201 -7.63 4.11 -16.10
CA THR A 201 -7.74 4.41 -17.53
C THR A 201 -8.90 3.69 -18.21
N LYS A 202 -9.57 2.76 -17.52
CA LYS A 202 -10.78 2.09 -18.01
C LYS A 202 -11.74 1.87 -16.84
N ALA A 203 -13.03 1.93 -17.13
CA ALA A 203 -14.05 1.75 -16.10
C ALA A 203 -14.09 0.34 -15.49
N SER A 204 -13.70 -0.68 -16.24
CA SER A 204 -13.64 -2.06 -15.76
C SER A 204 -12.36 -2.41 -15.00
N ASP A 205 -11.34 -1.54 -15.02
CA ASP A 205 -10.05 -1.85 -14.40
C ASP A 205 -10.20 -1.86 -12.87
N VAL A 206 -9.66 -2.90 -12.25
CA VAL A 206 -9.58 -3.02 -10.79
C VAL A 206 -8.17 -2.63 -10.37
N HIS A 207 -8.04 -1.46 -9.76
CA HIS A 207 -6.79 -1.01 -9.18
C HIS A 207 -6.77 -1.38 -7.69
N ARG A 208 -5.71 -2.07 -7.24
CA ARG A 208 -5.51 -2.40 -5.82
C ARG A 208 -4.18 -1.82 -5.35
N ALA A 209 -4.25 -0.89 -4.41
CA ALA A 209 -3.08 -0.38 -3.71
C ALA A 209 -2.92 -1.16 -2.40
N GLU A 210 -1.74 -1.72 -2.15
CA GLU A 210 -1.44 -2.43 -0.90
C GLU A 210 -0.18 -1.82 -0.25
N ALA A 211 -0.19 -1.70 1.08
CA ALA A 211 0.96 -1.27 1.87
C ALA A 211 1.08 -2.09 3.15
N ILE A 212 2.29 -2.15 3.68
CA ILE A 212 2.60 -2.68 5.01
C ILE A 212 3.12 -1.53 5.86
N PHE A 213 2.56 -1.36 7.05
CA PHE A 213 3.00 -0.36 8.02
C PHE A 213 3.00 -0.93 9.44
N VAL A 214 3.77 -0.29 10.32
CA VAL A 214 3.69 -0.53 11.76
C VAL A 214 2.97 0.66 12.38
N ALA A 215 1.87 0.40 13.10
CA ALA A 215 1.06 1.46 13.69
C ALA A 215 1.86 2.18 14.80
N SER A 216 1.94 3.51 14.73
CA SER A 216 2.55 4.34 15.77
C SER A 216 1.55 4.81 16.83
N ALA A 217 0.26 4.78 16.53
CA ALA A 217 -0.83 5.26 17.38
C ALA A 217 -2.00 4.26 17.40
N ALA A 218 -3.07 4.60 18.12
CA ALA A 218 -4.30 3.78 18.20
C ALA A 218 -5.24 3.97 17.00
N SER A 219 -4.91 4.89 16.09
CA SER A 219 -5.62 5.10 14.83
C SER A 219 -4.63 5.25 13.67
N ALA A 220 -5.10 4.91 12.47
CA ALA A 220 -4.39 5.14 11.22
C ALA A 220 -5.36 5.69 10.17
N SER A 221 -4.98 6.79 9.53
CA SER A 221 -5.80 7.44 8.51
C SER A 221 -5.42 6.98 7.10
N VAL A 222 -6.40 6.59 6.29
CA VAL A 222 -6.21 6.38 4.84
C VAL A 222 -6.94 7.48 4.09
N CYS A 223 -6.20 8.33 3.39
CA CYS A 223 -6.75 9.56 2.82
C CYS A 223 -6.68 9.56 1.29
N LEU A 224 -7.80 9.90 0.67
CA LEU A 224 -7.91 10.21 -0.74
C LEU A 224 -7.71 11.70 -0.95
N VAL A 225 -6.73 12.09 -1.76
CA VAL A 225 -6.33 13.48 -2.00
C VAL A 225 -6.55 13.84 -3.45
N LYS A 226 -7.36 14.87 -3.68
CA LYS A 226 -7.66 15.38 -5.01
C LYS A 226 -6.46 16.15 -5.55
N THR A 227 -5.86 15.67 -6.64
CA THR A 227 -4.70 16.30 -7.29
C THR A 227 -5.01 16.97 -8.62
N GLY A 228 -6.20 16.71 -9.18
CA GLY A 228 -6.66 17.27 -10.45
C GLY A 228 -8.17 17.46 -10.51
N SER A 229 -8.74 17.36 -11.70
CA SER A 229 -10.18 17.49 -11.93
C SER A 229 -10.97 16.25 -11.52
N ALA A 230 -10.34 15.07 -11.56
CA ALA A 230 -10.99 13.80 -11.23
C ALA A 230 -11.53 13.80 -9.79
N THR A 231 -12.70 13.19 -9.61
CA THR A 231 -13.31 12.96 -8.30
C THR A 231 -12.70 11.71 -7.69
N PRO A 232 -12.02 11.79 -6.52
CA PRO A 232 -11.55 10.60 -5.83
C PRO A 232 -12.70 9.70 -5.41
N PHE A 233 -12.48 8.39 -5.41
CA PHE A 233 -13.44 7.40 -4.95
C PHE A 233 -12.71 6.18 -4.42
N ILE A 234 -13.41 5.31 -3.69
CA ILE A 234 -12.90 4.03 -3.18
C ILE A 234 -14.03 3.01 -3.15
N SER A 235 -13.73 1.75 -3.50
CA SER A 235 -14.70 0.65 -3.52
C SER A 235 -14.57 -0.22 -2.27
N ALA A 236 -13.34 -0.50 -1.81
CA ALA A 236 -13.13 -1.26 -0.60
C ALA A 236 -11.87 -0.84 0.16
N LEU A 237 -11.92 -0.95 1.49
CA LEU A 237 -10.77 -0.74 2.37
C LEU A 237 -10.62 -1.93 3.34
N GLU A 238 -9.45 -2.55 3.31
CA GLU A 238 -9.17 -3.78 4.03
C GLU A 238 -7.92 -3.63 4.89
N LEU A 239 -8.00 -4.05 6.15
CA LEU A 239 -6.90 -4.07 7.11
C LEU A 239 -6.71 -5.48 7.64
N ARG A 240 -5.45 -5.96 7.64
CA ARG A 240 -5.06 -7.31 8.05
C ARG A 240 -3.90 -7.23 9.04
N PRO A 241 -4.06 -7.68 10.29
CA PRO A 241 -2.94 -7.80 11.22
C PRO A 241 -1.91 -8.81 10.69
N LEU A 242 -0.64 -8.43 10.70
CA LEU A 242 0.49 -9.31 10.36
C LEU A 242 1.25 -9.71 11.61
N LYS A 243 2.01 -10.81 11.57
CA LYS A 243 3.01 -11.02 12.64
C LYS A 243 4.09 -9.95 12.54
N ASN A 244 4.50 -9.38 13.67
CA ASN A 244 5.56 -8.37 13.67
C ASN A 244 6.90 -8.91 13.12
N ALA A 245 7.13 -10.22 13.22
CA ALA A 245 8.33 -10.90 12.74
C ALA A 245 8.43 -11.03 11.21
N ILE A 246 7.31 -11.01 10.47
CA ILE A 246 7.35 -11.13 9.00
C ILE A 246 7.61 -9.77 8.35
N TYR A 247 8.27 -9.75 7.19
CA TYR A 247 8.74 -8.52 6.54
C TYR A 247 9.57 -7.66 7.51
N SER A 248 10.71 -8.16 7.96
CA SER A 248 11.55 -7.54 8.99
C SER A 248 12.05 -6.13 8.63
N TYR A 249 12.12 -5.82 7.34
CA TYR A 249 12.44 -4.49 6.82
C TYR A 249 11.25 -3.51 6.82
N ALA A 250 10.04 -3.92 7.22
CA ALA A 250 8.95 -2.99 7.56
C ALA A 250 8.98 -2.65 9.05
N ASN A 251 9.11 -1.37 9.39
CA ASN A 251 9.18 -0.88 10.76
C ASN A 251 8.49 0.49 10.92
N ALA A 252 8.48 1.05 12.13
CA ALA A 252 7.80 2.31 12.45
C ALA A 252 8.22 3.52 11.61
N THR A 253 9.41 3.49 11.00
CA THR A 253 9.93 4.56 10.13
C THR A 253 9.93 4.19 8.64
N GLN A 254 9.60 2.94 8.33
CA GLN A 254 9.69 2.38 6.99
C GLN A 254 8.44 1.56 6.67
N ASN A 255 7.49 2.24 6.04
CA ASN A 255 6.33 1.59 5.43
C ASN A 255 6.70 1.10 4.03
N LEU A 256 6.09 -0.01 3.64
CA LEU A 256 6.27 -0.64 2.34
C LEU A 256 5.03 -0.44 1.49
N VAL A 257 5.22 -0.26 0.19
CA VAL A 257 4.16 -0.27 -0.81
C VAL A 257 4.39 -1.51 -1.67
N LEU A 258 3.35 -2.32 -1.85
CA LEU A 258 3.45 -3.50 -2.71
C LEU A 258 3.63 -3.04 -4.16
N PHE A 259 4.66 -3.56 -4.83
CA PHE A 259 4.85 -3.37 -6.25
C PHE A 259 4.25 -4.54 -7.04
N ILE A 260 4.69 -5.76 -6.75
CA ILE A 260 4.14 -6.99 -7.34
C ILE A 260 4.13 -8.12 -6.31
N ARG A 261 3.10 -8.98 -6.37
CA ARG A 261 3.04 -10.26 -5.66
C ARG A 261 2.48 -11.32 -6.61
N ILE A 262 3.33 -12.26 -7.02
CA ILE A 262 3.04 -13.17 -8.12
C ILE A 262 3.18 -14.62 -7.65
N ASN A 263 2.16 -15.44 -7.91
CA ASN A 263 2.23 -16.90 -7.86
C ASN A 263 2.63 -17.41 -9.25
N LEU A 264 3.76 -18.12 -9.35
CA LEU A 264 4.32 -18.49 -10.64
C LEU A 264 3.86 -19.86 -11.13
N ALA A 265 3.45 -19.87 -12.41
CA ALA A 265 3.01 -21.05 -13.13
C ALA A 265 1.94 -21.88 -12.38
N PRO A 266 0.91 -21.26 -11.78
CA PRO A 266 -0.15 -22.01 -11.12
C PRO A 266 -0.99 -22.76 -12.17
N THR A 267 -1.66 -23.84 -11.74
CA THR A 267 -2.53 -24.64 -12.62
C THR A 267 -3.83 -23.95 -13.00
N GLY A 268 -4.17 -22.82 -12.38
CA GLY A 268 -5.39 -22.06 -12.65
C GLY A 268 -5.14 -20.56 -12.59
N ASN A 269 -6.03 -19.80 -13.23
CA ASN A 269 -5.91 -18.34 -13.38
C ASN A 269 -6.66 -17.55 -12.28
N ASN A 270 -7.00 -18.18 -11.17
CA ASN A 270 -7.71 -17.53 -10.08
C ASN A 270 -6.73 -16.83 -9.14
N LEU A 271 -7.13 -15.67 -8.62
CA LEU A 271 -6.40 -15.01 -7.53
C LEU A 271 -6.38 -15.94 -6.31
N LEU A 272 -5.21 -16.07 -5.68
CA LEU A 272 -5.07 -16.80 -4.44
C LEU A 272 -4.99 -15.82 -3.28
N ARG A 273 -5.89 -15.96 -2.31
CA ARG A 273 -5.96 -15.16 -1.07
C ARG A 273 -6.52 -16.01 0.07
N TYR A 274 -7.13 -15.39 1.08
CA TYR A 274 -7.83 -16.13 2.14
C TYR A 274 -8.93 -17.05 1.55
N PRO A 275 -9.14 -18.28 2.06
CA PRO A 275 -8.54 -18.87 3.27
C PRO A 275 -7.17 -19.54 3.06
N PHE A 276 -6.65 -19.57 1.84
CA PHE A 276 -5.34 -20.20 1.55
C PHE A 276 -4.18 -19.38 2.11
N ASP A 277 -4.31 -18.05 2.11
CA ASP A 277 -3.39 -17.14 2.78
C ASP A 277 -4.03 -16.55 4.05
N ARG A 278 -3.44 -16.89 5.21
CA ARG A 278 -3.89 -16.44 6.53
C ARG A 278 -3.73 -14.94 6.79
N TYR A 279 -3.05 -14.21 5.90
CA TYR A 279 -2.90 -12.76 5.95
C TYR A 279 -3.74 -12.07 4.88
N ASP A 280 -4.50 -12.84 4.10
CA ASP A 280 -5.36 -12.35 3.01
C ASP A 280 -4.61 -11.48 1.99
N ARG A 281 -3.31 -11.77 1.79
CA ARG A 281 -2.54 -11.25 0.67
C ARG A 281 -3.12 -11.81 -0.62
N ILE A 282 -3.24 -10.96 -1.64
CA ILE A 282 -3.65 -11.39 -2.98
C ILE A 282 -2.39 -11.73 -3.78
N TRP A 283 -2.31 -12.98 -4.24
CA TRP A 283 -1.27 -13.46 -5.13
C TRP A 283 -1.81 -13.52 -6.56
N GLN A 284 -1.23 -12.69 -7.43
CA GLN A 284 -1.58 -12.66 -8.84
C GLN A 284 -1.02 -13.91 -9.54
N PRO A 285 -1.84 -14.74 -10.21
CA PRO A 285 -1.32 -15.85 -10.99
C PRO A 285 -0.58 -15.33 -12.23
N ASN A 286 0.58 -15.91 -12.50
CA ASN A 286 1.29 -15.80 -13.78
C ASN A 286 1.25 -17.16 -14.47
N VAL A 287 0.21 -17.38 -15.26
CA VAL A 287 -0.08 -18.64 -15.96
C VAL A 287 0.64 -18.67 -17.31
N ASP A 288 1.20 -19.83 -17.66
CA ASP A 288 1.88 -20.10 -18.93
C ASP A 288 2.83 -19.00 -19.45
N PRO A 289 3.74 -18.47 -18.60
CA PRO A 289 4.69 -17.46 -19.05
C PRO A 289 5.60 -18.03 -20.15
N VAL A 290 5.74 -17.26 -21.23
CA VAL A 290 6.55 -17.63 -22.40
C VAL A 290 7.98 -17.97 -21.97
N GLY A 291 8.46 -19.15 -22.39
CA GLY A 291 9.81 -19.64 -22.08
C GLY A 291 9.91 -20.45 -20.79
N TRP A 292 8.84 -20.53 -19.99
CA TRP A 292 8.78 -21.38 -18.80
C TRP A 292 7.71 -22.45 -18.94
N THR A 293 7.80 -23.47 -18.08
CA THR A 293 6.78 -24.48 -17.88
C THR A 293 6.51 -24.65 -16.39
N SER A 294 5.39 -25.29 -16.06
CA SER A 294 4.96 -25.49 -14.69
C SER A 294 5.39 -26.84 -14.16
N ILE A 295 5.79 -26.87 -12.90
CA ILE A 295 5.80 -28.08 -12.09
C ILE A 295 4.95 -27.84 -10.86
N SER A 296 4.28 -28.90 -10.40
CA SER A 296 3.35 -28.79 -9.27
C SER A 296 3.37 -30.04 -8.41
N THR A 297 2.87 -29.90 -7.19
CA THR A 297 2.64 -31.01 -6.25
C THR A 297 1.36 -30.79 -5.47
N ASN A 298 0.69 -31.90 -5.14
CA ASN A 298 -0.47 -31.87 -4.23
C ASN A 298 -0.05 -32.02 -2.75
N LEU A 299 1.24 -32.25 -2.49
CA LEU A 299 1.77 -32.38 -1.14
C LEU A 299 1.89 -31.01 -0.47
N THR A 300 1.64 -30.95 0.82
CA THR A 300 1.78 -29.70 1.59
C THR A 300 3.23 -29.25 1.63
N VAL A 301 3.48 -28.00 1.25
CA VAL A 301 4.76 -27.31 1.46
C VAL A 301 4.70 -26.59 2.80
N LYS A 302 5.66 -26.86 3.69
CA LYS A 302 5.66 -26.34 5.05
C LYS A 302 6.52 -25.10 5.18
N ASN A 303 6.15 -24.20 6.08
CA ASN A 303 7.00 -23.07 6.46
C ASN A 303 7.92 -23.46 7.62
N TYR A 304 9.12 -22.87 7.68
CA TYR A 304 9.96 -22.95 8.87
C TYR A 304 9.30 -22.20 10.05
N GLY A 305 9.67 -22.55 11.29
CA GLY A 305 9.08 -21.92 12.48
C GLY A 305 9.34 -20.42 12.62
N LYS A 306 10.33 -19.86 11.92
CA LYS A 306 10.68 -18.43 11.90
C LYS A 306 10.74 -17.88 10.47
N ASP A 307 9.88 -18.42 9.60
CA ASP A 307 9.79 -17.96 8.22
C ASP A 307 9.50 -16.45 8.16
N GLN A 308 10.21 -15.73 7.28
CA GLN A 308 10.17 -14.27 7.23
C GLN A 308 8.97 -13.73 6.45
N PHE A 309 8.23 -14.59 5.75
CA PHE A 309 7.14 -14.19 4.86
C PHE A 309 5.88 -15.04 5.07
N GLU A 310 6.04 -16.27 5.54
CA GLU A 310 4.99 -17.26 5.72
C GLU A 310 4.12 -17.38 4.45
N ALA A 311 4.76 -17.60 3.31
CA ALA A 311 4.05 -17.82 2.04
C ALA A 311 3.09 -19.01 2.18
N PRO A 312 1.87 -18.93 1.61
CA PRO A 312 0.89 -19.99 1.76
C PRO A 312 1.31 -21.24 0.98
N SER A 313 1.05 -22.42 1.52
CA SER A 313 1.40 -23.70 0.87
C SER A 313 0.85 -23.77 -0.55
N ALA A 314 -0.35 -23.24 -0.80
CA ALA A 314 -0.98 -23.27 -2.12
C ALA A 314 -0.24 -22.44 -3.19
N VAL A 315 0.51 -21.41 -2.80
CA VAL A 315 1.42 -20.68 -3.70
C VAL A 315 2.70 -21.49 -3.90
N MET A 316 3.24 -22.06 -2.82
CA MET A 316 4.50 -22.79 -2.87
C MET A 316 4.38 -24.16 -3.55
N GLN A 317 3.16 -24.67 -3.77
CA GLN A 317 2.88 -25.94 -4.44
C GLN A 317 3.05 -25.92 -5.96
N THR A 318 3.26 -24.74 -6.55
CA THR A 318 3.52 -24.57 -7.98
C THR A 318 4.82 -23.80 -8.17
N ALA A 319 5.50 -24.05 -9.29
CA ALA A 319 6.69 -23.31 -9.65
C ALA A 319 6.92 -23.25 -11.15
N ALA A 320 7.55 -22.16 -11.58
CA ALA A 320 8.10 -22.01 -12.91
C ALA A 320 9.49 -22.66 -13.00
N VAL A 321 9.75 -23.34 -14.12
CA VAL A 321 11.06 -23.82 -14.53
C VAL A 321 11.28 -23.43 -16.01
N PRO A 322 12.52 -23.12 -16.44
CA PRO A 322 12.76 -22.73 -17.81
C PRO A 322 12.66 -23.92 -18.76
N VAL A 323 12.15 -23.69 -19.98
CA VAL A 323 12.01 -24.72 -21.02
C VAL A 323 13.32 -24.82 -21.81
N ASN A 324 13.91 -26.01 -21.88
CA ASN A 324 15.11 -26.30 -22.68
C ASN A 324 16.28 -25.33 -22.42
N SER A 325 16.39 -24.79 -21.20
CA SER A 325 17.40 -23.82 -20.82
C SER A 325 17.94 -24.13 -19.42
N SER A 326 19.23 -23.82 -19.20
CA SER A 326 19.88 -23.88 -17.89
C SER A 326 19.62 -22.64 -17.03
N THR A 327 18.90 -21.66 -17.58
CA THR A 327 18.72 -20.33 -16.99
C THR A 327 17.24 -19.94 -16.99
N LEU A 328 16.78 -19.42 -15.85
CA LEU A 328 15.46 -18.79 -15.68
C LEU A 328 15.66 -17.28 -15.55
N GLU A 329 15.07 -16.50 -16.46
CA GLU A 329 15.22 -15.04 -16.51
C GLU A 329 13.89 -14.32 -16.39
N PHE A 330 13.84 -13.25 -15.60
CA PHE A 330 12.69 -12.34 -15.51
C PHE A 330 13.18 -10.92 -15.23
N TYR A 331 12.29 -9.95 -15.36
CA TYR A 331 12.62 -8.57 -15.03
C TYR A 331 11.40 -7.78 -14.59
N TRP A 332 11.67 -6.63 -14.00
CA TRP A 332 10.72 -5.52 -13.95
C TRP A 332 11.44 -4.21 -14.25
N ASP A 333 10.68 -3.25 -14.75
CA ASP A 333 11.15 -1.90 -15.04
C ASP A 333 10.71 -0.94 -13.93
N PHE A 334 11.53 0.05 -13.60
CA PHE A 334 11.12 1.18 -12.76
C PHE A 334 10.41 2.25 -13.59
N VAL A 335 10.93 2.55 -14.78
CA VAL A 335 10.38 3.58 -15.67
C VAL A 335 9.01 3.15 -16.18
N GLY A 336 8.01 4.03 -16.03
CA GLY A 336 6.63 3.75 -16.44
C GLY A 336 5.88 2.78 -15.53
N SER A 337 6.50 2.29 -14.46
CA SER A 337 5.89 1.32 -13.54
C SER A 337 4.87 1.92 -12.57
N GLY A 338 4.88 3.25 -12.41
CA GLY A 338 4.07 3.96 -11.42
C GLY A 338 4.64 3.94 -9.99
N ALA A 339 5.75 3.23 -9.73
CA ALA A 339 6.42 3.29 -8.45
C ALA A 339 6.98 4.70 -8.16
N ALA A 340 6.69 5.25 -6.99
CA ALA A 340 7.13 6.59 -6.60
C ALA A 340 8.63 6.67 -6.28
N VAL A 341 9.23 5.56 -5.82
CA VAL A 341 10.62 5.50 -5.34
C VAL A 341 11.32 4.30 -5.97
N ASN A 342 12.53 4.50 -6.50
CA ASN A 342 13.36 3.43 -7.07
C ASN A 342 14.21 2.72 -5.99
N GLU A 343 13.54 2.31 -4.91
CA GLU A 343 14.13 1.61 -3.76
C GLU A 343 13.33 0.32 -3.53
N PHE A 344 13.69 -0.74 -4.26
CA PHE A 344 12.97 -2.00 -4.24
C PHE A 344 13.52 -2.99 -3.20
N TYR A 345 12.63 -3.72 -2.55
CA TYR A 345 12.92 -4.91 -1.77
C TYR A 345 12.36 -6.11 -2.52
N ALA A 346 13.18 -7.12 -2.79
CA ALA A 346 12.76 -8.33 -3.50
C ALA A 346 12.78 -9.54 -2.57
N ASN A 347 11.74 -10.36 -2.63
CA ASN A 347 11.66 -11.68 -2.00
C ASN A 347 11.35 -12.70 -3.09
N LEU A 348 12.32 -13.58 -3.38
CA LEU A 348 12.17 -14.68 -4.31
C LEU A 348 11.91 -15.95 -3.50
N HIS A 349 10.77 -16.60 -3.74
CA HIS A 349 10.31 -17.74 -2.96
C HIS A 349 10.59 -19.05 -3.69
N PHE A 350 11.10 -20.03 -2.93
CA PHE A 350 11.55 -21.31 -3.45
C PHE A 350 11.08 -22.49 -2.59
N SER A 351 10.74 -23.59 -3.25
CA SER A 351 10.57 -24.91 -2.65
C SER A 351 10.79 -25.94 -3.74
N GLU A 352 11.62 -26.96 -3.49
CA GLU A 352 11.70 -28.11 -4.40
C GLU A 352 10.43 -28.96 -4.23
N LEU A 353 9.85 -29.36 -5.36
CA LEU A 353 8.55 -30.05 -5.43
C LEU A 353 8.70 -31.52 -5.84
N LEU A 354 9.85 -31.88 -6.40
CA LEU A 354 10.16 -33.24 -6.85
C LEU A 354 11.05 -33.96 -5.82
N PRO A 355 10.72 -35.21 -5.44
CA PRO A 355 11.55 -35.99 -4.53
C PRO A 355 12.83 -36.49 -5.23
N ASN A 356 13.91 -36.67 -4.47
CA ASN A 356 15.18 -37.26 -4.94
C ASN A 356 15.83 -36.53 -6.13
N THR A 357 15.54 -35.23 -6.30
CA THR A 357 16.19 -34.37 -7.29
C THR A 357 17.25 -33.50 -6.63
N ARG A 358 18.16 -32.95 -7.43
CA ARG A 358 19.15 -31.98 -6.96
C ARG A 358 19.12 -30.75 -7.84
N ARG A 359 18.52 -29.66 -7.33
CA ARG A 359 18.61 -28.33 -7.93
C ARG A 359 19.68 -27.51 -7.21
N ALA A 360 20.58 -26.91 -7.98
CA ALA A 360 21.59 -26.01 -7.46
C ALA A 360 21.85 -24.90 -8.48
N PHE A 361 21.61 -23.64 -8.11
CA PHE A 361 21.75 -22.50 -9.03
C PHE A 361 22.30 -21.25 -8.34
N ASP A 362 22.96 -20.41 -9.12
CA ASP A 362 23.35 -19.05 -8.73
C ASP A 362 22.23 -18.08 -9.10
N VAL A 363 22.02 -17.03 -8.30
CA VAL A 363 21.08 -15.94 -8.57
C VAL A 363 21.85 -14.67 -8.89
N TYR A 364 21.52 -14.03 -10.00
CA TYR A 364 22.12 -12.80 -10.48
C TYR A 364 21.07 -11.69 -10.58
N LEU A 365 21.48 -10.47 -10.26
CA LEU A 365 20.72 -9.24 -10.49
C LEU A 365 21.59 -8.29 -11.32
N ASN A 366 21.09 -7.89 -12.49
CA ASN A 366 21.78 -7.00 -13.42
C ASN A 366 23.22 -7.46 -13.77
N GLY A 367 23.40 -8.77 -13.91
CA GLY A 367 24.70 -9.39 -14.23
C GLY A 367 25.60 -9.65 -13.02
N GLU A 368 25.30 -9.06 -11.87
CA GLU A 368 26.06 -9.25 -10.63
C GLU A 368 25.52 -10.43 -9.83
N LYS A 369 26.41 -11.26 -9.30
CA LYS A 369 26.00 -12.43 -8.50
C LYS A 369 25.45 -11.97 -7.15
N TRP A 370 24.15 -12.19 -6.95
CA TRP A 370 23.45 -11.83 -5.73
C TRP A 370 23.46 -12.96 -4.69
N TYR A 371 23.32 -14.20 -5.13
CA TYR A 371 23.39 -15.38 -4.27
C TYR A 371 24.09 -16.53 -4.99
N ALA A 372 24.94 -17.28 -4.29
CA ALA A 372 25.72 -18.37 -4.88
C ALA A 372 25.24 -19.74 -4.40
N ASN A 373 25.20 -20.70 -5.32
CA ASN A 373 24.99 -22.13 -5.06
C ASN A 373 23.77 -22.41 -4.15
N TYR A 374 22.63 -21.81 -4.49
CA TYR A 374 21.37 -22.02 -3.76
C TYR A 374 20.78 -23.39 -4.09
N THR A 375 20.35 -24.12 -3.06
CA THR A 375 19.62 -25.37 -3.19
C THR A 375 18.30 -25.24 -2.44
N PRO A 376 17.15 -25.22 -3.16
CA PRO A 376 15.85 -25.14 -2.51
C PRO A 376 15.54 -26.42 -1.73
N PRO A 377 14.98 -26.31 -0.51
CA PRO A 377 14.64 -27.48 0.29
C PRO A 377 13.37 -28.17 -0.25
N TYR A 378 13.30 -29.50 -0.10
CA TYR A 378 12.16 -30.30 -0.56
C TYR A 378 10.94 -30.10 0.34
N LEU A 379 9.82 -29.65 -0.25
CA LEU A 379 8.54 -29.35 0.40
C LEU A 379 8.64 -28.45 1.64
N MET A 380 9.63 -27.55 1.64
CA MET A 380 9.80 -26.49 2.61
C MET A 380 9.86 -25.16 1.88
N SER A 381 9.10 -24.18 2.35
CA SER A 381 9.18 -22.81 1.86
C SER A 381 10.49 -22.20 2.36
N ASP A 382 11.23 -21.59 1.45
CA ASP A 382 12.41 -20.79 1.73
C ASP A 382 12.45 -19.60 0.76
N ALA A 383 13.26 -18.59 1.06
CA ALA A 383 13.33 -17.39 0.24
C ALA A 383 14.73 -16.79 0.23
N ILE A 384 15.11 -16.26 -0.94
CA ILE A 384 16.24 -15.33 -1.06
C ILE A 384 15.64 -13.92 -1.14
N TYR A 385 16.07 -13.04 -0.24
CA TYR A 385 15.47 -11.72 -0.10
C TYR A 385 16.48 -10.64 0.26
N SER A 386 16.16 -9.39 -0.05
CA SER A 386 16.95 -8.25 0.38
C SER A 386 16.47 -7.70 1.73
N THR A 387 17.40 -7.32 2.60
CA THR A 387 17.10 -6.62 3.86
C THR A 387 17.28 -5.10 3.75
N THR A 388 17.94 -4.65 2.68
CA THR A 388 18.10 -3.25 2.28
C THR A 388 17.55 -3.07 0.87
N PRO A 389 17.27 -1.82 0.43
CA PRO A 389 16.90 -1.58 -0.96
C PRO A 389 17.96 -2.12 -1.93
N LEU A 390 17.51 -2.67 -3.04
CA LEU A 390 18.36 -3.02 -4.17
C LEU A 390 18.99 -1.75 -4.76
N THR A 391 20.18 -1.89 -5.36
CA THR A 391 20.82 -0.78 -6.07
C THR A 391 19.88 -0.24 -7.15
N PRO A 392 19.57 1.08 -7.15
CA PRO A 392 18.64 1.66 -8.11
C PRO A 392 19.06 1.38 -9.55
N SER A 393 18.12 0.89 -10.34
CA SER A 393 18.28 0.65 -11.77
C SER A 393 17.01 1.03 -12.54
N LEU A 394 17.13 1.34 -13.82
CA LEU A 394 15.95 1.53 -14.68
C LEU A 394 15.21 0.20 -14.91
N ARG A 395 15.95 -0.90 -14.90
CA ARG A 395 15.48 -2.27 -15.08
C ARG A 395 16.21 -3.22 -14.14
N TYR A 396 15.47 -4.14 -13.55
CA TYR A 396 16.00 -5.16 -12.65
C TYR A 396 15.93 -6.51 -13.37
N ASN A 397 17.00 -6.87 -14.06
CA ASN A 397 17.11 -8.14 -14.78
C ASN A 397 17.61 -9.22 -13.82
N TRP A 398 16.82 -10.27 -13.67
CA TRP A 398 17.13 -11.42 -12.84
C TRP A 398 17.49 -12.62 -13.71
N ALA A 399 18.54 -13.33 -13.32
CA ALA A 399 18.89 -14.60 -13.93
C ALA A 399 19.23 -15.61 -12.84
N LEU A 400 18.58 -16.77 -12.87
CA LEU A 400 18.93 -17.92 -12.06
C LEU A 400 19.65 -18.89 -12.99
N ASN A 401 20.92 -19.18 -12.72
CA ASN A 401 21.74 -20.03 -13.58
C ASN A 401 22.05 -21.36 -12.89
N SER A 402 21.70 -22.47 -13.54
CA SER A 402 22.07 -23.80 -13.08
C SER A 402 23.59 -23.92 -12.87
N THR A 403 24.00 -24.51 -11.76
CA THR A 403 25.40 -24.87 -11.50
C THR A 403 25.70 -26.27 -12.01
N GLY A 404 26.98 -26.62 -12.14
CA GLY A 404 27.40 -28.00 -12.47
C GLY A 404 27.03 -29.06 -11.43
N LEU A 405 26.50 -28.66 -10.26
CA LEU A 405 26.00 -29.56 -9.22
C LEU A 405 24.52 -29.96 -9.42
N SER A 406 23.83 -29.30 -10.34
CA SER A 406 22.39 -29.45 -10.55
C SER A 406 22.09 -30.54 -11.58
N THR A 407 21.09 -31.38 -11.31
CA THR A 407 20.55 -32.34 -12.29
C THR A 407 19.32 -31.79 -13.02
N LEU A 408 18.79 -30.65 -12.57
CA LEU A 408 17.59 -30.02 -13.10
C LEU A 408 17.81 -28.51 -13.28
N PRO A 409 17.03 -27.84 -14.14
CA PRO A 409 17.12 -26.39 -14.27
C PRO A 409 16.67 -25.68 -12.98
N PRO A 410 16.92 -24.36 -12.86
CA PRO A 410 16.42 -23.55 -11.75
C PRO A 410 14.90 -23.61 -11.61
N ILE A 411 14.41 -23.28 -10.41
CA ILE A 411 12.99 -23.29 -10.04
C ILE A 411 12.67 -21.97 -9.34
N LEU A 412 11.46 -21.44 -9.51
CA LEU A 412 10.97 -20.28 -8.79
C LEU A 412 9.46 -20.42 -8.54
N ASN A 413 9.04 -20.35 -7.28
CA ASN A 413 7.65 -20.60 -6.89
C ASN A 413 6.84 -19.31 -6.87
N ALA A 414 7.41 -18.23 -6.35
CA ALA A 414 6.70 -16.96 -6.23
C ALA A 414 7.67 -15.77 -6.13
N ILE A 415 7.14 -14.58 -6.38
CA ILE A 415 7.88 -13.32 -6.29
C ILE A 415 7.05 -12.33 -5.48
N GLU A 416 7.68 -11.65 -4.53
CA GLU A 416 7.16 -10.43 -3.94
C GLU A 416 8.17 -9.30 -4.10
N VAL A 417 7.69 -8.12 -4.49
CA VAL A 417 8.52 -6.93 -4.58
C VAL A 417 7.77 -5.78 -3.93
N TYR A 418 8.48 -5.04 -3.09
CA TYR A 418 7.98 -3.85 -2.41
C TYR A 418 8.85 -2.65 -2.74
N THR A 419 8.28 -1.46 -2.68
CA THR A 419 9.03 -0.20 -2.63
C THR A 419 8.85 0.44 -1.26
N ARG A 420 9.74 1.36 -0.93
CA ARG A 420 9.52 2.24 0.22
C ARG A 420 8.37 3.22 -0.07
N MET A 421 7.52 3.45 0.93
CA MET A 421 6.52 4.51 0.87
C MET A 421 7.19 5.89 0.83
N PHE A 422 6.70 6.78 -0.03
CA PHE A 422 7.25 8.13 -0.15
C PHE A 422 6.85 8.99 1.06
N LEU A 423 7.84 9.37 1.87
CA LEU A 423 7.65 10.25 3.02
C LEU A 423 7.85 11.70 2.58
N LYS A 424 6.76 12.48 2.49
CA LYS A 424 6.85 13.90 2.11
C LYS A 424 7.30 14.78 3.28
N ASN A 425 7.02 14.39 4.53
CA ASN A 425 7.44 15.02 5.79
C ASN A 425 7.35 14.01 6.95
N THR A 426 8.19 14.12 7.98
CA THR A 426 8.01 13.41 9.27
C THR A 426 6.66 13.78 9.90
N PRO A 427 5.95 12.85 10.56
CA PRO A 427 4.73 13.19 11.28
C PRO A 427 5.03 14.29 12.30
N THR A 428 4.35 15.42 12.19
CA THR A 428 4.22 16.35 13.32
C THR A 428 3.30 15.68 14.35
N ASP A 429 3.63 15.87 15.63
CA ASP A 429 2.94 15.26 16.75
C ASP A 429 1.42 15.53 16.68
N SER A 430 0.60 14.61 17.17
CA SER A 430 -0.85 14.77 17.29
C SER A 430 -1.27 15.96 18.18
N ASP A 431 -0.31 16.58 18.88
CA ASP A 431 -0.51 17.72 19.78
C ASP A 431 -0.12 19.09 19.19
N ASP A 432 0.28 19.21 17.92
CA ASP A 432 0.61 20.51 17.28
C ASP A 432 -0.65 21.32 16.87
N GLY A 433 -1.64 21.34 17.75
CA GLY A 433 -2.93 22.00 17.61
C GLY A 433 -3.28 22.96 18.74
N THR A 434 -2.31 23.46 19.53
CA THR A 434 -2.57 24.51 20.53
C THR A 434 -1.34 25.37 20.81
N LEU A 435 -1.29 26.57 20.23
CA LEU A 435 -0.92 27.84 20.87
C LEU A 435 -1.05 28.98 19.86
N GLY A 436 -2.29 29.39 19.59
CA GLY A 436 -2.56 30.70 19.02
C GLY A 436 -2.28 31.77 20.06
N TYR A 437 -1.12 32.43 19.97
CA TYR A 437 -0.89 33.68 20.69
C TYR A 437 -1.77 34.77 20.05
N PHE A 438 -2.90 35.05 20.67
CA PHE A 438 -3.63 36.31 20.50
C PHE A 438 -2.74 37.46 20.97
N LEU A 439 -2.25 38.28 20.04
CA LEU A 439 -1.87 39.66 20.35
C LEU A 439 -3.07 40.55 20.01
N VAL A 440 -3.78 40.98 21.05
CA VAL A 440 -4.81 42.02 20.96
C VAL A 440 -4.11 43.36 21.21
N PRO A 441 -4.30 44.40 20.37
CA PRO A 441 -3.70 45.70 20.61
C PRO A 441 -4.50 46.43 21.70
N PHE A 442 -3.81 47.03 22.67
CA PHE A 442 -4.38 48.07 23.52
C PHE A 442 -3.57 49.35 23.31
N SER A 443 -4.29 50.35 22.76
CA SER A 443 -4.14 51.81 22.82
C SER A 443 -2.74 52.42 22.85
#